data_AF-A0A1G0J8L5-F1
#
_entry.id   AF-A0A1G0J8L5-F1
#
_cell.length_a   1.000
_cell.length_b   1.000
_cell.length_c   1.000
_cell.angle_alpha   90.00
_cell.angle_beta   90.00
_cell.angle_gamma   90.00
#
_symmetry.space_group_name_H-M   'P 1'
#
loop_
_entity.id
_entity.type
_entity.pdbx_description
1 polymer ?
#
loop_
_entity_poly.entity_id
_entity_poly.type
_entity_poly.pdbx_seq_one_letter_code
_entity_poly.pdbx_strand_id
1 'polypeptide(L)'
;MPTTNLFNTVDNTALEVFDSMSGNTQVAATGSGSCIVYTYDADQDGVVDANELLGFRLNAGVVQMRTVGNIADPDTCASSNNTWTDLTDADFITVTTLSFDLSASMCLNTREPDLLDNDADGTVDNAEEADCYDAPLPVAASGDITVETRQVDITLGGNLTADAFTRLSQAQSVRVRNDLVRIR
;
A
#
# COMPACT_ATOMS: atom_id res chain seq x y z
N MET A 1 17.40 -6.30 12.06
CA MET A 1 17.06 -4.88 12.35
C MET A 1 15.73 -4.58 11.68
N PRO A 2 14.93 -3.60 12.13
CA PRO A 2 13.67 -3.25 11.44
C PRO A 2 13.85 -2.94 9.94
N THR A 3 15.04 -2.46 9.57
CA THR A 3 15.47 -2.14 8.20
C THR A 3 15.86 -3.35 7.35
N THR A 4 15.87 -4.55 7.91
CA THR A 4 16.21 -5.81 7.23
C THR A 4 15.05 -6.80 7.27
N ASN A 5 13.82 -6.31 7.44
CA ASN A 5 12.64 -7.14 7.48
C ASN A 5 12.23 -7.54 6.04
N LEU A 6 12.21 -8.85 5.77
CA LEU A 6 11.89 -9.36 4.45
C LEU A 6 10.41 -9.18 4.06
N PHE A 7 9.54 -8.82 5.01
CA PHE A 7 8.09 -8.61 4.81
C PHE A 7 7.70 -7.13 4.73
N ASN A 8 8.67 -6.24 4.46
CA ASN A 8 8.40 -4.83 4.22
C ASN A 8 9.42 -4.17 3.25
N THR A 9 9.96 -4.95 2.32
CA THR A 9 10.90 -4.45 1.31
C THR A 9 10.13 -3.77 0.17
N VAL A 10 10.44 -2.50 -0.11
CA VAL A 10 9.80 -1.71 -1.19
C VAL A 10 10.09 -2.34 -2.55
N ASP A 11 9.12 -2.27 -3.45
CA ASP A 11 9.09 -2.88 -4.78
C ASP A 11 9.30 -4.40 -4.71
N ASN A 12 8.73 -5.02 -3.66
CA ASN A 12 8.80 -6.45 -3.42
C ASN A 12 7.71 -6.92 -2.44
N THR A 13 7.92 -6.78 -1.13
CA THR A 13 7.08 -7.36 -0.08
C THR A 13 6.36 -6.33 0.78
N ALA A 14 6.65 -5.05 0.60
CA ALA A 14 5.94 -3.98 1.27
C ALA A 14 4.45 -3.96 0.87
N LEU A 15 3.64 -3.33 1.71
CA LEU A 15 2.29 -2.98 1.32
C LEU A 15 2.35 -1.87 0.28
N GLU A 16 1.75 -2.11 -0.88
CA GLU A 16 1.79 -1.22 -2.02
C GLU A 16 0.43 -1.17 -2.71
N VAL A 17 0.09 0.02 -3.21
CA VAL A 17 -1.17 0.28 -3.90
C VAL A 17 -0.87 0.57 -5.37
N PHE A 18 -1.72 0.04 -6.24
CA PHE A 18 -1.64 0.20 -7.68
C PHE A 18 -2.94 0.80 -8.19
N ASP A 19 -2.82 1.66 -9.21
CA ASP A 19 -3.94 2.39 -9.82
C ASP A 19 -5.11 1.45 -10.18
N SER A 20 -4.81 0.35 -10.86
CA SER A 20 -5.75 -0.68 -11.27
C SER A 20 -5.04 -1.99 -11.60
N MET A 21 -5.81 -3.08 -11.72
CA MET A 21 -5.28 -4.36 -12.20
C MET A 21 -4.67 -4.24 -13.61
N SER A 22 -5.31 -3.51 -14.51
CA SER A 22 -4.83 -3.37 -15.91
C SER A 22 -3.69 -2.36 -16.06
N GLY A 23 -3.73 -1.28 -15.28
CA GLY A 23 -2.71 -0.24 -15.31
C GLY A 23 -1.42 -0.68 -14.61
N ASN A 24 -1.56 -1.45 -13.52
CA ASN A 24 -0.47 -2.00 -12.71
C ASN A 24 0.64 -0.98 -12.45
N THR A 25 0.24 0.27 -12.24
CA THR A 25 1.15 1.37 -11.95
C THR A 25 1.07 1.64 -10.46
N GLN A 26 2.18 1.42 -9.76
CA GLN A 26 2.31 1.71 -8.33
C GLN A 26 2.01 3.21 -8.12
N VAL A 27 1.19 3.51 -7.12
CA VAL A 27 0.84 4.89 -6.79
C VAL A 27 1.85 5.47 -5.80
N ALA A 28 1.92 6.80 -5.71
CA ALA A 28 2.75 7.47 -4.71
C ALA A 28 2.35 7.06 -3.28
N ALA A 29 3.24 7.28 -2.31
CA ALA A 29 3.05 6.84 -0.92
C ALA A 29 1.80 7.42 -0.21
N THR A 30 1.23 8.51 -0.74
CA THR A 30 -0.03 9.13 -0.30
C THR A 30 -1.12 9.09 -1.38
N GLY A 31 -0.93 8.28 -2.42
CA GLY A 31 -1.86 8.11 -3.53
C GLY A 31 -2.99 7.12 -3.24
N SER A 32 -3.82 6.90 -4.26
CA SER A 32 -4.93 5.95 -4.18
C SER A 32 -5.06 5.10 -5.43
N GLY A 33 -5.59 3.88 -5.27
CA GLY A 33 -5.73 2.91 -6.34
C GLY A 33 -6.77 1.84 -6.03
N SER A 34 -7.01 0.95 -6.99
CA SER A 34 -8.04 -0.11 -6.88
C SER A 34 -7.46 -1.52 -6.71
N CYS A 35 -6.14 -1.60 -6.49
CA CYS A 35 -5.47 -2.81 -6.09
C CYS A 35 -4.45 -2.53 -4.99
N ILE A 36 -4.36 -3.44 -4.02
CA ILE A 36 -3.39 -3.42 -2.93
C ILE A 36 -2.76 -4.80 -2.82
N VAL A 37 -1.45 -4.86 -2.66
CA VAL A 37 -0.70 -6.08 -2.35
C VAL A 37 0.11 -5.87 -1.09
N TYR A 38 0.35 -6.94 -0.34
CA TYR A 38 1.13 -6.91 0.88
C TYR A 38 1.60 -8.33 1.22
N THR A 39 2.54 -8.43 2.15
CA THR A 39 3.01 -9.71 2.66
C THR A 39 2.75 -9.89 4.14
N TYR A 40 2.55 -11.13 4.56
CA TYR A 40 2.34 -11.47 5.97
C TYR A 40 2.89 -12.86 6.27
N ASP A 41 3.88 -12.91 7.16
CA ASP A 41 4.48 -14.12 7.72
C ASP A 41 3.44 -14.89 8.55
N ALA A 42 2.76 -15.84 7.91
CA ALA A 42 1.57 -16.47 8.49
C ALA A 42 1.94 -17.62 9.43
N ASP A 43 3.04 -18.31 9.15
CA ASP A 43 3.53 -19.45 9.93
C ASP A 43 4.75 -19.14 10.80
N GLN A 44 5.25 -17.89 10.74
CA GLN A 44 6.28 -17.32 11.62
C GLN A 44 7.68 -17.92 11.42
N ASP A 45 7.99 -18.36 10.20
CA ASP A 45 9.28 -18.96 9.88
C ASP A 45 10.32 -17.94 9.35
N GLY A 46 9.86 -16.73 9.02
CA GLY A 46 10.70 -15.64 8.52
C GLY A 46 11.13 -15.77 7.06
N VAL A 47 10.52 -16.67 6.29
CA VAL A 47 10.75 -16.91 4.87
C VAL A 47 9.52 -16.45 4.09
N VAL A 48 9.73 -15.68 3.02
CA VAL A 48 8.60 -15.23 2.20
C VAL A 48 8.15 -16.35 1.27
N ASP A 49 6.97 -16.88 1.53
CA ASP A 49 6.35 -17.91 0.69
C ASP A 49 5.25 -17.36 -0.21
N ALA A 50 4.93 -18.12 -1.26
CA ALA A 50 3.92 -17.74 -2.24
C ALA A 50 2.52 -17.50 -1.61
N ASN A 51 2.15 -18.26 -0.58
CA ASN A 51 0.88 -18.12 0.16
C ASN A 51 0.85 -16.94 1.15
N GLU A 52 1.96 -16.21 1.27
CA GLU A 52 2.09 -15.03 2.13
C GLU A 52 2.07 -13.74 1.33
N LEU A 53 2.16 -13.85 0.00
CA LEU A 53 1.98 -12.77 -0.96
C LEU A 53 0.48 -12.55 -1.20
N LEU A 54 -0.12 -11.65 -0.43
CA LEU A 54 -1.55 -11.40 -0.37
C LEU A 54 -1.92 -10.09 -1.09
N GLY A 55 -3.22 -9.85 -1.24
CA GLY A 55 -3.71 -8.63 -1.85
C GLY A 55 -5.19 -8.67 -2.19
N PHE A 56 -5.71 -7.52 -2.60
CA PHE A 56 -7.07 -7.33 -3.06
C PHE A 56 -7.07 -6.49 -4.33
N ARG A 57 -7.96 -6.80 -5.27
CA ARG A 57 -8.12 -6.02 -6.49
C ARG A 57 -9.57 -6.00 -6.97
N LEU A 58 -9.90 -5.00 -7.79
CA LEU A 58 -11.12 -5.01 -8.58
C LEU A 58 -10.83 -5.56 -9.98
N ASN A 59 -11.58 -6.58 -10.38
CA ASN A 59 -11.50 -7.16 -11.71
C ASN A 59 -12.91 -7.35 -12.28
N ALA A 60 -13.25 -6.64 -13.35
CA ALA A 60 -14.52 -6.77 -14.05
C ALA A 60 -15.77 -6.73 -13.15
N GLY A 61 -15.77 -5.86 -12.13
CA GLY A 61 -16.90 -5.71 -11.20
C GLY A 61 -16.91 -6.69 -10.02
N VAL A 62 -15.84 -7.47 -9.86
CA VAL A 62 -15.67 -8.44 -8.76
C VAL A 62 -14.45 -8.05 -7.93
N VAL A 63 -14.61 -7.99 -6.61
CA VAL A 63 -13.46 -7.90 -5.70
C VAL A 63 -12.84 -9.28 -5.61
N GLN A 64 -11.55 -9.37 -5.87
CA GLN A 64 -10.78 -10.60 -5.78
C GLN A 64 -9.74 -10.48 -4.67
N MET A 65 -9.49 -11.57 -3.96
CA MET A 65 -8.39 -11.73 -3.01
C MET A 65 -7.28 -12.57 -3.65
N ARG A 66 -6.03 -12.17 -3.47
CA ARG A 66 -4.87 -12.99 -3.84
C ARG A 66 -4.63 -14.01 -2.73
N THR A 67 -4.62 -15.29 -3.09
CA THR A 67 -4.38 -16.40 -2.16
C THR A 67 -3.00 -17.04 -2.36
N VAL A 68 -2.41 -16.84 -3.54
CA VAL A 68 -1.03 -17.24 -3.86
C VAL A 68 -0.42 -16.20 -4.79
N GLY A 69 0.79 -15.76 -4.50
CA GLY A 69 1.57 -14.87 -5.36
C GLY A 69 2.78 -15.51 -6.03
N ASN A 70 3.29 -14.83 -7.04
CA ASN A 70 4.55 -15.14 -7.70
C ASN A 70 5.73 -14.58 -6.90
N ILE A 71 6.58 -15.45 -6.37
CA ILE A 71 7.78 -15.05 -5.61
C ILE A 71 8.76 -14.24 -6.49
N ALA A 72 8.77 -14.45 -7.81
CA ALA A 72 9.65 -13.71 -8.72
C ALA A 72 9.15 -12.30 -9.07
N ASP A 73 7.87 -12.00 -8.77
CA ASP A 73 7.20 -10.73 -9.04
C ASP A 73 6.08 -10.54 -8.00
N PRO A 74 6.45 -10.29 -6.73
CA PRO A 74 5.52 -10.30 -5.62
C PRO A 74 4.66 -9.04 -5.55
N ASP A 75 5.14 -7.91 -6.05
CA ASP A 75 4.56 -6.57 -6.05
C ASP A 75 3.75 -6.27 -7.33
N THR A 76 2.76 -7.12 -7.63
CA THR A 76 1.99 -6.99 -8.86
C THR A 76 0.51 -7.35 -8.71
N CYS A 77 -0.33 -6.55 -9.35
CA CYS A 77 -1.76 -6.72 -9.45
C CYS A 77 -2.20 -7.43 -10.74
N ALA A 78 -1.35 -7.43 -11.76
CA ALA A 78 -1.66 -7.91 -13.10
C ALA A 78 -1.19 -9.33 -13.40
N SER A 79 -0.20 -9.86 -12.66
CA SER A 79 0.45 -11.11 -13.03
C SER A 79 -0.51 -12.30 -13.09
N SER A 80 -0.43 -13.05 -14.20
CA SER A 80 -1.20 -14.28 -14.43
C SER A 80 -0.63 -15.49 -13.67
N ASN A 81 0.57 -15.36 -13.10
CA ASN A 81 1.17 -16.37 -12.22
C ASN A 81 0.66 -16.27 -10.77
N ASN A 82 -0.18 -15.28 -10.47
CA ASN A 82 -0.86 -15.16 -9.18
C ASN A 82 -2.17 -15.93 -9.18
N THR A 83 -2.55 -16.51 -8.05
CA THR A 83 -3.88 -17.07 -7.84
C THR A 83 -4.77 -16.05 -7.14
N TRP A 84 -5.84 -15.66 -7.85
CA TRP A 84 -6.87 -14.75 -7.35
C TRP A 84 -8.19 -15.49 -7.22
N THR A 85 -8.92 -15.24 -6.14
CA THR A 85 -10.21 -15.85 -5.85
C THR A 85 -11.25 -14.75 -5.65
N ASP A 86 -12.44 -14.95 -6.21
CA ASP A 86 -13.55 -14.00 -6.08
C ASP A 86 -14.02 -13.95 -4.62
N LEU A 87 -14.06 -12.74 -4.06
CA LEU A 87 -14.59 -12.45 -2.73
C LEU A 87 -16.08 -12.07 -2.79
N THR A 88 -16.49 -11.42 -3.89
CA THR A 88 -17.88 -11.03 -4.14
C THR A 88 -18.50 -11.90 -5.22
N ASP A 89 -19.79 -12.19 -5.09
CA ASP A 89 -20.56 -12.95 -6.07
C ASP A 89 -21.09 -12.03 -7.19
N ALA A 90 -20.58 -12.21 -8.41
CA ALA A 90 -20.93 -11.42 -9.59
C ALA A 90 -22.42 -11.57 -10.01
N ASP A 91 -23.05 -12.70 -9.68
CA ASP A 91 -24.46 -12.93 -10.01
C ASP A 91 -25.39 -12.11 -9.10
N PHE A 92 -24.91 -11.71 -7.93
CA PHE A 92 -25.70 -10.97 -6.94
C PHE A 92 -25.33 -9.49 -6.85
N ILE A 93 -24.04 -9.15 -6.83
CA ILE A 93 -23.53 -7.78 -6.65
C ILE A 93 -22.53 -7.45 -7.75
N THR A 94 -22.70 -6.28 -8.35
CA THR A 94 -21.67 -5.65 -9.17
C THR A 94 -20.94 -4.61 -8.32
N VAL A 95 -19.63 -4.77 -8.14
CA VAL A 95 -18.78 -3.79 -7.48
C VAL A 95 -18.41 -2.69 -8.49
N THR A 96 -18.78 -1.46 -8.17
CA THR A 96 -18.52 -0.29 -9.02
C THR A 96 -17.35 0.54 -8.53
N THR A 97 -16.99 0.40 -7.25
CA THR A 97 -15.90 1.13 -6.62
C THR A 97 -15.17 0.22 -5.65
N LEU A 98 -13.86 0.12 -5.83
CA LEU A 98 -12.92 -0.33 -4.82
C LEU A 98 -11.78 0.68 -4.82
N SER A 99 -11.49 1.27 -3.67
CA SER A 99 -10.40 2.22 -3.51
C SER A 99 -9.63 1.91 -2.24
N PHE A 100 -8.31 1.91 -2.36
CA PHE A 100 -7.34 1.92 -1.27
C PHE A 100 -6.62 3.26 -1.34
N ASP A 101 -6.83 4.11 -0.34
CA ASP A 101 -6.29 5.47 -0.28
C ASP A 101 -5.28 5.58 0.86
N LEU A 102 -4.06 6.01 0.53
CA LEU A 102 -2.95 6.17 1.48
C LEU A 102 -2.75 7.62 1.91
N SER A 103 -3.61 8.57 1.51
CA SER A 103 -3.47 10.00 1.82
C SER A 103 -3.44 10.33 3.32
N ALA A 104 -3.94 9.43 4.16
CA ALA A 104 -3.86 9.53 5.63
C ALA A 104 -2.57 8.93 6.23
N SER A 105 -1.66 8.41 5.40
CA SER A 105 -0.35 7.93 5.83
C SER A 105 0.57 9.10 6.16
N MET A 106 1.52 8.88 7.06
CA MET A 106 2.47 9.90 7.52
C MET A 106 3.89 9.35 7.48
N CYS A 107 4.86 10.21 7.19
CA CYS A 107 6.27 9.85 7.11
C CYS A 107 7.09 10.79 8.00
N LEU A 108 7.81 10.26 8.98
CA LEU A 108 8.72 11.04 9.82
C LEU A 108 10.17 10.78 9.42
N ASN A 109 10.92 11.84 9.12
CA ASN A 109 12.36 11.82 9.06
C ASN A 109 12.94 11.98 10.48
N THR A 110 13.60 10.95 11.00
CA THR A 110 14.12 10.96 12.38
C THR A 110 15.42 11.76 12.54
N ARG A 111 15.95 12.28 11.44
CA ARG A 111 17.06 13.24 11.49
C ARG A 111 16.65 14.51 12.23
N GLU A 112 15.42 14.97 12.03
CA GLU A 112 14.94 16.23 12.60
C GLU A 112 14.48 16.11 14.07
N PRO A 113 14.76 17.12 14.92
CA PRO A 113 15.59 18.31 14.64
C PRO A 113 17.10 18.00 14.69
N ASP A 114 17.88 18.50 13.73
CA ASP A 114 19.35 18.35 13.68
C ASP A 114 20.14 19.67 13.73
N LEU A 115 19.45 20.82 13.81
CA LEU A 115 19.99 22.19 13.79
C LEU A 115 20.66 22.58 12.47
N LEU A 116 20.38 21.89 11.36
CA LEU A 116 20.87 22.21 10.02
C LEU A 116 19.70 22.48 9.08
N ASP A 117 19.87 23.49 8.22
CA ASP A 117 18.99 23.76 7.08
C ASP A 117 19.34 22.75 5.96
N ASN A 118 18.57 21.66 5.91
CA ASN A 118 18.76 20.50 5.04
C ASN A 118 18.24 20.76 3.62
N ASP A 119 17.31 21.70 3.49
CA ASP A 119 16.62 22.04 2.25
C ASP A 119 17.09 23.31 1.57
N ALA A 120 17.95 24.06 2.25
CA ALA A 120 18.46 25.36 1.86
C ALA A 120 17.35 26.40 1.64
N ASP A 121 16.22 26.29 2.35
CA ASP A 121 15.13 27.26 2.32
C ASP A 121 15.36 28.47 3.25
N GLY A 122 16.39 28.39 4.11
CA GLY A 122 16.80 29.44 5.04
C GLY A 122 16.14 29.35 6.41
N THR A 123 15.33 28.32 6.66
CA THR A 123 14.79 27.95 7.97
C THR A 123 15.48 26.68 8.45
N VAL A 124 15.55 26.52 9.78
CA VAL A 124 16.26 25.39 10.42
C VAL A 124 15.24 24.63 11.23
N ASP A 125 15.23 23.30 11.12
CA ASP A 125 14.33 22.37 11.79
C ASP A 125 12.85 22.72 11.55
N ASN A 126 12.47 22.98 10.29
CA ASN A 126 11.10 23.29 9.93
C ASN A 126 10.22 22.02 9.89
N ALA A 127 8.91 22.17 9.64
CA ALA A 127 8.01 21.01 9.63
C ALA A 127 8.19 20.16 8.36
N GLU A 128 8.56 20.82 7.27
CA GLU A 128 8.80 20.26 5.95
C GLU A 128 9.99 19.29 5.95
N GLU A 129 11.06 19.59 6.69
CA GLU A 129 12.23 18.71 6.86
C GLU A 129 11.90 17.43 7.67
N ALA A 130 10.94 17.54 8.59
CA ALA A 130 10.50 16.42 9.41
C ALA A 130 9.54 15.48 8.68
N ASP A 131 8.76 15.98 7.71
CA ASP A 131 7.88 15.15 6.87
C ASP A 131 8.61 14.58 5.67
N CYS A 132 8.86 13.27 5.66
CA CYS A 132 9.56 12.61 4.55
C CYS A 132 8.71 12.38 3.29
N TYR A 133 7.53 12.99 3.20
CA TYR A 133 6.77 13.17 1.96
C TYR A 133 6.85 14.59 1.39
N ASP A 134 7.28 15.57 2.19
CA ASP A 134 7.46 16.94 1.73
C ASP A 134 8.87 17.17 1.18
N ALA A 135 9.00 18.20 0.36
CA ALA A 135 10.26 18.52 -0.29
C ALA A 135 11.15 19.29 0.70
N PRO A 136 12.45 18.96 0.77
CA PRO A 136 13.16 17.98 -0.02
C PRO A 136 13.00 16.59 0.60
N LEU A 137 12.65 15.63 -0.23
CA LEU A 137 12.58 14.24 0.19
C LEU A 137 13.97 13.78 0.64
N PRO A 138 14.08 13.03 1.76
CA PRO A 138 15.34 12.42 2.16
C PRO A 138 15.97 11.65 1.00
N VAL A 139 17.18 12.06 0.62
CA VAL A 139 17.86 11.55 -0.58
C VAL A 139 18.22 10.08 -0.38
N ALA A 140 18.05 9.28 -1.42
CA ALA A 140 18.54 7.91 -1.40
C ALA A 140 20.07 7.88 -1.13
N ALA A 141 20.51 7.00 -0.25
CA ALA A 141 21.81 6.87 0.38
C ALA A 141 22.25 8.02 1.31
N SER A 142 21.36 8.88 1.80
CA SER A 142 21.70 9.88 2.83
C SER A 142 22.09 9.25 4.17
N GLY A 143 21.58 8.04 4.45
CA GLY A 143 21.71 7.37 5.74
C GLY A 143 20.62 7.77 6.74
N ASP A 144 19.69 8.65 6.34
CA ASP A 144 18.61 9.12 7.21
C ASP A 144 17.63 7.98 7.50
N ILE A 145 17.15 7.90 8.73
CA ILE A 145 16.14 6.93 9.09
C ILE A 145 14.77 7.58 8.97
N THR A 146 13.92 7.00 8.13
CA THR A 146 12.51 7.40 7.98
C THR A 146 11.60 6.35 8.58
N VAL A 147 10.51 6.79 9.21
CA VAL A 147 9.47 5.95 9.78
C VAL A 147 8.14 6.34 9.17
N GLU A 148 7.55 5.42 8.42
CA GLU A 148 6.30 5.64 7.71
C GLU A 148 5.17 4.85 8.38
N THR A 149 4.17 5.58 8.88
CA THR A 149 2.93 5.00 9.38
C THR A 149 1.93 4.96 8.25
N ARG A 150 1.47 3.74 7.91
CA ARG A 150 0.54 3.53 6.79
C ARG A 150 -0.87 3.37 7.30
N GLN A 151 -1.75 4.27 6.86
CA GLN A 151 -3.19 4.14 7.02
C GLN A 151 -3.82 3.95 5.65
N VAL A 152 -4.65 2.93 5.53
CA VAL A 152 -5.40 2.62 4.31
C VAL A 152 -6.86 2.95 4.56
N ASP A 153 -7.36 3.95 3.84
CA ASP A 153 -8.79 4.23 3.77
C ASP A 153 -9.39 3.44 2.62
N ILE A 154 -10.25 2.48 2.96
CA ILE A 154 -10.84 1.52 2.04
C ILE A 154 -12.27 1.95 1.76
N THR A 155 -12.59 2.16 0.48
CA THR A 155 -13.97 2.40 0.03
C THR A 155 -14.42 1.27 -0.88
N LEU A 156 -15.54 0.63 -0.54
CA LEU A 156 -16.20 -0.39 -1.35
C LEU A 156 -17.63 0.06 -1.66
N GLY A 157 -17.94 0.16 -2.95
CA GLY A 157 -19.26 0.53 -3.45
C GLY A 157 -19.76 -0.44 -4.50
N GLY A 158 -21.05 -0.75 -4.48
CA GLY A 158 -21.66 -1.61 -5.48
C GLY A 158 -23.19 -1.52 -5.49
N ASN A 159 -23.78 -2.31 -6.38
CA ASN A 159 -25.22 -2.43 -6.55
C ASN A 159 -25.63 -3.88 -6.77
N LEU A 160 -26.92 -4.20 -6.58
CA LEU A 160 -27.44 -5.50 -6.97
C LEU A 160 -27.35 -5.65 -8.49
N THR A 161 -26.95 -6.83 -8.97
CA THR A 161 -26.86 -7.12 -10.42
C THR A 161 -28.25 -7.05 -11.08
N ALA A 162 -29.30 -7.46 -10.37
CA ALA A 162 -30.69 -7.42 -10.85
C ALA A 162 -31.35 -6.03 -10.74
N ASP A 163 -30.80 -5.12 -9.94
CA ASP A 163 -31.33 -3.77 -9.74
C ASP A 163 -30.22 -2.77 -9.38
N ALA A 164 -29.75 -2.03 -10.39
CA ALA A 164 -28.69 -1.04 -10.22
C ALA A 164 -29.09 0.20 -9.40
N PHE A 165 -30.37 0.36 -9.02
CA PHE A 165 -30.81 1.42 -8.12
C PHE A 165 -30.65 1.04 -6.65
N THR A 166 -30.60 -0.26 -6.34
CA THR A 166 -30.28 -0.73 -4.99
C THR A 166 -28.77 -0.73 -4.80
N ARG A 167 -28.26 0.25 -4.05
CA ARG A 167 -26.82 0.54 -3.89
C ARG A 167 -26.40 0.52 -2.43
N LEU A 168 -25.15 0.13 -2.20
CA LEU A 168 -24.47 0.26 -0.91
C LEU A 168 -23.06 0.78 -1.13
N SER A 169 -22.62 1.65 -0.23
CA SER A 169 -21.22 2.06 -0.11
C SER A 169 -20.80 1.96 1.35
N GLN A 170 -19.60 1.45 1.58
CA GLN A 170 -18.98 1.35 2.89
C GLN A 170 -17.55 1.89 2.80
N ALA A 171 -17.17 2.66 3.80
CA ALA A 171 -15.80 3.13 4.00
C ALA A 171 -15.29 2.65 5.36
N GLN A 172 -14.02 2.23 5.41
CA GLN A 172 -13.33 1.86 6.64
C GLN A 172 -11.88 2.29 6.57
N SER A 173 -11.33 2.72 7.71
CA SER A 173 -9.92 3.06 7.85
C SER A 173 -9.19 1.96 8.61
N VAL A 174 -8.05 1.52 8.09
CA VAL A 174 -7.19 0.52 8.73
C VAL A 174 -5.77 1.05 8.85
N ARG A 175 -5.23 1.07 10.06
CA ARG A 175 -3.80 1.33 10.29
C ARG A 175 -3.01 0.02 10.21
N VAL A 176 -1.97 0.01 9.39
CA VAL A 176 -0.99 -1.07 9.33
C VAL A 176 -0.14 -1.03 10.60
N ARG A 177 -0.05 -2.13 11.34
CA ARG A 177 0.70 -2.17 12.61
C ARG A 177 2.21 -2.26 12.44
N ASN A 178 2.66 -2.72 11.28
CA ASN A 178 4.08 -2.75 10.93
C ASN A 178 4.42 -1.40 10.27
N ASP A 179 4.90 -0.43 11.04
CA ASP A 179 5.38 0.84 10.47
C ASP A 179 6.61 0.55 9.59
N LEU A 180 6.73 1.22 8.44
CA LEU A 180 7.82 1.00 7.50
C LEU A 180 9.02 1.85 7.89
N VAL A 181 10.09 1.19 8.35
CA VAL A 181 11.35 1.83 8.72
C VAL A 181 12.37 1.65 7.61
N ARG A 182 12.92 2.74 7.08
CA ARG A 182 13.92 2.71 6.01
C ARG A 182 15.15 3.51 6.39
N ILE A 183 16.30 3.06 5.92
CA ILE A 183 17.49 3.90 5.78
C ILE A 183 17.43 4.45 4.36
N ARG A 184 17.41 5.77 4.23
CA ARG A 184 17.33 6.43 2.94
C ARG A 184 18.67 6.37 2.26
#